data_AF-A0A538IFW8-F1
#
_entry.id   AF-A0A538IFW8-F1
#
_cell.length_a   1.000
_cell.length_b   1.000
_cell.length_c   1.000
_cell.angle_alpha   90.00
_cell.angle_beta   90.00
_cell.angle_gamma   90.00
#
_symmetry.space_group_name_H-M   'P 1'
#
loop_
_entity.id
_entity.type
_entity.pdbx_description
1 polymer ?
#
loop_
_entity_poly.entity_id
_entity_poly.type
_entity_poly.pdbx_seq_one_letter_code
_entity_poly.pdbx_strand_id
1 'polypeptide(L)' 'LDDRLESEIRRRIRDDCSPRHVPDEVVAAPEIPRTLSGKILEVPVKRLLMGAPADEVASRDSLANPAALDWFAALRG' A
#
# COMPACT_ATOMS: atom_id res chain seq x y z
N LEU A 1 5.08 -11.90 -6.15
CA LEU A 1 3.69 -12.33 -6.41
C LEU A 1 3.72 -13.25 -7.62
N ASP A 2 2.93 -14.32 -7.64
CA ASP A 2 2.77 -15.17 -8.83
C ASP A 2 1.38 -14.99 -9.46
N ASP A 3 1.27 -15.29 -10.76
CA ASP A 3 0.04 -15.07 -11.55
C ASP A 3 -1.15 -15.84 -11.00
N ARG A 4 -0.90 -17.02 -10.41
CA ARG A 4 -1.94 -17.89 -9.84
C ARG A 4 -2.57 -17.22 -8.63
N LEU A 5 -1.75 -16.74 -7.70
CA LEU A 5 -2.19 -16.05 -6.50
C LEU A 5 -2.85 -14.70 -6.84
N GLU A 6 -2.31 -13.95 -7.80
CA GLU A 6 -2.91 -12.70 -8.25
C GLU A 6 -4.32 -12.90 -8.84
N SER A 7 -4.48 -13.94 -9.67
CA SER A 7 -5.78 -14.32 -10.24
C SER A 7 -6.77 -14.75 -9.16
N GLU A 8 -6.30 -15.49 -8.15
CA GLU A 8 -7.13 -15.92 -7.01
C GLU A 8 -7.61 -14.73 -6.17
N ILE A 9 -6.74 -13.76 -5.90
CA ILE A 9 -7.09 -12.52 -5.18
C ILE A 9 -8.16 -11.74 -5.96
N ARG A 10 -7.94 -11.47 -7.25
CA ARG A 10 -8.91 -10.74 -8.08
C ARG A 10 -10.26 -11.46 -8.16
N ARG A 11 -10.24 -12.80 -8.28
CA ARG A 11 -11.45 -13.61 -8.32
C ARG A 11 -12.23 -13.50 -7.00
N ARG A 12 -11.58 -13.68 -5.85
CA ARG A 12 -12.25 -13.58 -4.54
C ARG A 12 -12.87 -12.21 -4.31
N ILE A 13 -12.16 -11.13 -4.64
CA ILE A 13 -12.70 -9.76 -4.51
C ILE A 13 -13.94 -9.56 -5.39
N ARG A 14 -13.96 -10.14 -6.60
CA ARG A 14 -15.13 -10.09 -7.49
C ARG A 14 -16.32 -10.86 -6.90
N ASP A 15 -16.08 -12.09 -6.44
CA ASP A 15 -17.11 -13.01 -5.95
C ASP A 15 -17.72 -12.53 -4.62
N ASP A 16 -16.88 -12.09 -3.68
CA ASP A 16 -17.28 -11.71 -2.33
C ASP A 16 -17.75 -10.24 -2.22
N CYS A 17 -17.41 -9.39 -3.20
CA CYS A 17 -17.80 -7.99 -3.22
C CYS A 17 -18.56 -7.62 -4.50
N SER A 18 -17.86 -7.30 -5.60
CA SER A 18 -18.44 -7.12 -6.95
C SER A 18 -17.35 -6.72 -7.96
N PRO A 19 -17.62 -6.81 -9.29
CA PRO A 19 -16.66 -6.42 -10.33
C PRO A 19 -16.03 -5.03 -10.16
N ARG A 20 -16.76 -4.05 -9.61
CA ARG A 20 -16.28 -2.68 -9.37
C ARG A 20 -15.24 -2.53 -8.25
N HIS A 21 -15.02 -3.58 -7.46
CA HIS A 21 -14.00 -3.57 -6.40
C HIS A 21 -12.70 -4.26 -6.82
N VAL A 22 -12.66 -4.90 -7.99
CA VAL A 22 -11.46 -5.56 -8.47
C VAL A 22 -10.42 -4.47 -8.78
N PRO A 23 -9.21 -4.52 -8.19
CA PRO A 23 -8.20 -3.49 -8.42
C PRO A 23 -7.56 -3.65 -9.81
N ASP A 24 -7.11 -2.52 -10.37
CA ASP A 24 -6.33 -2.50 -11.61
C ASP A 24 -4.99 -3.23 -11.42
N GLU A 25 -4.30 -2.95 -10.31
CA GLU A 25 -3.00 -3.51 -9.98
C GLU A 25 -2.98 -4.21 -8.62
N VAL A 26 -2.20 -5.30 -8.52
CA VAL A 26 -1.91 -5.99 -7.25
C VAL A 26 -0.40 -6.07 -7.10
N VAL A 27 0.15 -5.25 -6.20
CA VAL A 27 1.60 -5.15 -6.01
C VAL A 27 1.96 -5.75 -4.65
N ALA A 28 2.92 -6.68 -4.64
CA ALA A 28 3.45 -7.23 -3.40
C ALA A 28 4.44 -6.25 -2.76
N ALA A 29 4.04 -5.67 -1.63
CA ALA A 29 4.91 -4.87 -0.79
C ALA A 29 5.68 -5.75 0.21
N PRO A 30 6.92 -5.39 0.59
CA PRO A 30 7.65 -6.11 1.64
C PRO A 30 7.04 -5.91 3.02
N GLU A 31 6.46 -4.73 3.28
CA GLU A 31 5.79 -4.39 4.53
C GLU A 31 4.77 -3.25 4.29
N ILE A 32 3.70 -3.23 5.09
CA ILE A 32 2.73 -2.12 5.09
C ILE A 32 3.08 -1.13 6.20
N PRO A 33 3.33 0.16 5.90
CA PRO A 33 3.73 1.15 6.90
C PRO A 33 2.62 1.36 7.94
N ARG A 34 3.04 1.38 9.20
CA ARG A 34 2.16 1.55 10.37
C ARG A 34 2.72 2.58 11.34
N THR A 35 1.83 3.22 12.10
CA THR A 35 2.20 4.07 13.23
C THR A 35 2.78 3.22 14.37
N LEU A 36 3.41 3.86 15.37
CA LEU A 36 3.81 3.19 16.62
C LEU A 36 2.65 2.45 17.33
N SER A 37 1.41 2.92 17.15
CA SER A 37 0.20 2.27 17.67
C SER A 37 -0.38 1.19 16.75
N GLY A 38 0.27 0.89 15.62
CA GLY A 38 -0.12 -0.18 14.68
C GLY A 38 -1.16 0.21 13.62
N LYS A 39 -1.61 1.48 13.60
CA LYS A 39 -2.58 1.96 12.59
C LYS A 39 -1.91 2.03 11.21
N ILE A 40 -2.61 1.60 10.17
CA ILE A 40 -2.12 1.62 8.78
C ILE A 40 -2.09 3.05 8.24
N LEU A 41 -1.06 3.39 7.45
CA LEU A 41 -0.88 4.71 6.84
C LEU A 41 -1.51 4.82 5.44
N GLU A 42 -2.80 4.54 5.29
CA GLU A 42 -3.47 4.59 3.97
C GLU A 42 -3.41 6.00 3.33
N VAL A 43 -3.74 7.05 4.10
CA VAL A 43 -3.76 8.43 3.59
C VAL A 43 -2.34 8.95 3.27
N PRO A 44 -1.32 8.79 4.14
CA PRO A 44 0.05 9.14 3.79
C PRO A 44 0.58 8.43 2.55
N VAL A 45 0.37 7.11 2.43
CA VAL A 45 0.79 6.34 1.24
C VAL A 45 0.10 6.85 -0.01
N LYS A 46 -1.21 7.15 0.04
CA LYS A 46 -1.92 7.76 -1.10
C LYS A 46 -1.28 9.08 -1.53
N ARG A 47 -0.99 9.98 -0.58
CA ARG A 47 -0.37 11.28 -0.89
C ARG A 47 1.02 11.11 -1.53
N LEU A 48 1.80 10.16 -1.02
CA LEU A 48 3.12 9.83 -1.54
C LEU A 48 3.06 9.36 -3.00
N LEU A 49 2.16 8.42 -3.31
CA LEU A 49 1.93 7.93 -4.67
C LEU A 49 1.39 9.00 -5.63
N MET A 50 0.74 10.04 -5.09
CA MET A 50 0.32 11.23 -5.84
C MET A 50 1.45 12.27 -6.02
N GLY A 51 2.68 11.96 -5.57
CA GLY A 51 3.86 12.80 -5.76
C GLY A 51 4.21 13.73 -4.61
N ALA A 52 3.56 13.62 -3.45
CA ALA A 52 3.96 14.39 -2.27
C ALA A 52 5.34 13.92 -1.76
N PRO A 53 6.22 14.82 -1.28
CA PRO A 53 7.49 14.45 -0.66
C PRO A 53 7.30 13.54 0.56
N ALA A 54 8.18 12.54 0.71
CA ALA A 54 8.05 11.52 1.77
C ALA A 54 8.14 12.10 3.20
N ASP A 55 8.90 13.18 3.38
CA ASP A 55 9.04 13.92 4.63
C ASP A 55 7.80 14.76 4.98
N GLU A 56 6.91 15.02 4.02
CA GLU A 56 5.66 15.76 4.24
C GLU A 56 4.44 14.86 4.51
N VAL A 57 4.50 13.56 4.16
CA VAL A 57 3.33 12.67 4.30
C VAL A 57 3.22 12.03 5.68
N ALA A 58 4.34 11.79 6.36
CA ALA A 58 4.38 11.27 7.72
C ALA A 58 5.73 11.55 8.39
N SER A 59 5.72 11.82 9.71
CA SER A 59 6.96 11.87 10.49
C SER A 59 7.52 10.46 10.65
N ARG A 60 8.80 10.26 10.30
CA ARG A 60 9.50 8.98 10.46
C ARG A 60 9.48 8.48 11.91
N ASP A 61 9.60 9.37 12.88
CA ASP A 61 9.59 9.01 14.31
C ASP A 61 8.22 8.51 14.79
N SER A 62 7.16 8.74 14.01
CA SER A 62 5.81 8.25 14.33
C SER A 62 5.52 6.84 13.79
N LEU A 63 6.47 6.24 13.05
CA LEU A 63 6.31 4.95 12.38
C LEU A 63 6.91 3.80 13.19
N ALA A 64 6.23 2.65 13.18
CA ALA A 64 6.77 1.42 13.75
C ALA A 64 8.01 0.93 12.97
N ASN A 65 7.99 1.08 11.65
CA ASN A 65 9.14 0.86 10.78
C ASN A 65 9.22 1.98 9.73
N PRO A 66 10.15 2.95 9.87
CA PRO A 66 10.31 4.02 8.88
C PRO A 66 10.69 3.53 7.48
N ALA A 67 11.44 2.43 7.36
CA ALA A 67 11.88 1.90 6.07
C ALA A 67 10.73 1.32 5.23
N ALA A 68 9.60 0.97 5.86
CA ALA A 68 8.42 0.51 5.14
C ALA A 68 7.86 1.58 4.19
N LEU A 69 8.03 2.87 4.51
CA LEU A 69 7.55 3.98 3.68
C LEU A 69 8.45 4.21 2.45
N ASP A 70 9.74 3.93 2.56
CA ASP A 70 10.73 4.19 1.51
C ASP A 70 10.45 3.37 0.24
N TRP A 71 9.94 2.14 0.39
CA TRP A 71 9.55 1.30 -0.74
C TRP A 71 8.40 1.93 -1.55
N PHE A 72 7.41 2.52 -0.87
CA PHE A 72 6.32 3.24 -1.54
C PHE A 72 6.79 4.56 -2.15
N ALA A 73 7.78 5.23 -1.56
CA ALA A 73 8.36 6.45 -2.12
C ALA A 73 9.13 6.19 -3.43
N ALA A 74 9.72 4.99 -3.54
CA ALA A 74 10.39 4.53 -4.76
C ALA A 74 9.41 4.04 -5.83
N LEU A 75 8.17 3.70 -5.45
CA LEU A 75 7.13 3.27 -6.37
C LEU A 75 6.68 4.48 -7.20
N ARG A 76 7.11 4.54 -8.45
CA ARG A 76 6.57 5.52 -9.42
C ARG A 76 5.38 4.86 -10.12
N GLY A 77 4.25 5.56 -10.12
CA GLY A 77 3.14 5.28 -11.04
C GLY A 77 3.46 5.72 -12.45
#